data_AF-A0A233RT17-F1
#
_entry.id   AF-A0A233RT17-F1
#
_cell.length_a   1.000
_cell.length_b   1.000
_cell.length_c   1.000
_cell.angle_alpha   90.00
_cell.angle_beta   90.00
_cell.angle_gamma   90.00
#
_symmetry.space_group_name_H-M   'P 1'
#
loop_
_entity.id
_entity.type
_entity.pdbx_description
1 polymer ?
#
loop_
_entity_poly.entity_id
_entity_poly.type
_entity_poly.pdbx_seq_one_letter_code
_entity_poly.pdbx_strand_id
1 'polypeptide(L)'
;MPASVEARPRDSRGYPVPAITPWEGNEPQFALTDYGRSAECARQRLCSVCNTLIPKGPVWRVVGAAESSAIREALAAGRPYRNMAATLEAPGHRACMLYASMVCPYLARPNARRGLTAQSPDDMTSHVVRGAVRGELGAVVGFGDYEFAVTKAQVLFRFLDVVEYLPHDTADRHLAELRAELARSGGRLGGGQPR
;
A
#
# COMPACT_ATOMS: atom_id res chain seq x y z
N MET A 1 0.31 -15.78 -3.88
CA MET A 1 0.70 -14.43 -4.35
C MET A 1 -0.07 -14.14 -5.64
N PRO A 2 -0.44 -12.89 -5.95
CA PRO A 2 -1.08 -12.57 -7.23
C PRO A 2 -0.12 -12.74 -8.42
N ALA A 3 -0.61 -13.22 -9.57
CA ALA A 3 0.22 -13.48 -10.75
C ALA A 3 0.93 -12.22 -11.28
N SER A 4 0.27 -11.06 -11.22
CA SER A 4 0.88 -9.78 -11.62
C SER A 4 1.99 -9.31 -10.68
N VAL A 5 1.96 -9.73 -9.41
CA VAL A 5 3.07 -9.51 -8.47
C VAL A 5 4.19 -10.50 -8.75
N GLU A 6 3.85 -11.77 -9.02
CA GLU A 6 4.83 -12.81 -9.35
C GLU A 6 5.69 -12.49 -10.59
N ALA A 7 5.09 -11.83 -11.58
CA ALA A 7 5.74 -11.40 -12.81
C ALA A 7 6.67 -10.17 -12.64
N ARG A 8 6.73 -9.57 -11.45
CA ARG A 8 7.62 -8.42 -11.20
C ARG A 8 9.08 -8.86 -11.16
N PRO A 9 10.02 -7.96 -11.51
CA PRO A 9 11.44 -8.16 -11.25
C PRO A 9 11.68 -8.53 -9.79
N ARG A 10 12.70 -9.34 -9.52
CA ARG A 10 13.01 -9.84 -8.19
C ARG A 10 14.31 -9.23 -7.68
N ASP A 11 14.39 -9.06 -6.36
CA ASP A 11 15.64 -8.71 -5.70
C ASP A 11 16.60 -9.93 -5.64
N SER A 12 17.80 -9.72 -5.11
CA SER A 12 18.82 -10.77 -4.96
C SER A 12 18.41 -11.94 -4.05
N ARG A 13 17.35 -11.77 -3.24
CA ARG A 13 16.77 -12.80 -2.37
C ARG A 13 15.62 -13.54 -3.05
N GLY A 14 15.25 -13.15 -4.27
CA GLY A 14 14.16 -13.73 -5.05
C GLY A 14 12.77 -13.14 -4.73
N TYR A 15 12.66 -12.06 -3.95
CA TYR A 15 11.38 -11.42 -3.67
C TYR A 15 10.97 -10.45 -4.77
N PRO A 16 9.71 -10.48 -5.24
CA PRO A 16 9.20 -9.50 -6.18
C PRO A 16 9.30 -8.07 -5.65
N VAL A 17 9.81 -7.17 -6.49
CA VAL A 17 10.01 -5.76 -6.16
C VAL A 17 8.77 -4.96 -6.57
N PRO A 18 8.17 -4.18 -5.63
CA PRO A 18 7.04 -3.31 -5.92
C PRO A 18 7.30 -2.35 -7.08
N ALA A 19 6.25 -2.00 -7.82
CA ALA A 19 6.33 -1.15 -9.00
C ALA A 19 6.90 0.24 -8.72
N ILE A 20 6.63 0.80 -7.53
CA ILE A 20 7.08 2.13 -7.10
C ILE A 20 8.49 2.16 -6.51
N THR A 21 9.15 1.01 -6.33
CA THR A 21 10.50 0.95 -5.77
C THR A 21 11.52 1.40 -6.82
N PRO A 22 12.33 2.45 -6.54
CA PRO A 22 13.40 2.86 -7.46
C PRO A 22 14.54 1.84 -7.46
N TRP A 23 15.33 1.86 -8.53
CA TRP A 23 16.47 0.97 -8.72
C TRP A 23 17.74 1.81 -8.91
N GLU A 24 18.83 1.39 -8.28
CA GLU A 24 20.17 1.89 -8.57
C GLU A 24 20.96 0.75 -9.24
N GLY A 25 21.14 0.86 -10.55
CA GLY A 25 21.60 -0.27 -11.36
C GLY A 25 20.67 -1.47 -11.22
N ASN A 26 21.20 -2.59 -10.69
CA ASN A 26 20.46 -3.83 -10.45
C ASN A 26 19.97 -3.98 -9.00
N GLU A 27 20.11 -2.95 -8.16
CA GLU A 27 19.75 -3.02 -6.75
C GLU A 27 18.48 -2.19 -6.44
N PRO A 28 17.40 -2.82 -5.93
CA PRO A 28 16.18 -2.11 -5.55
C PRO A 28 16.36 -1.33 -4.25
N GLN A 29 15.95 -0.06 -4.25
CA GLN A 29 16.09 0.87 -3.14
C GLN A 29 14.81 0.95 -2.31
N PHE A 30 14.54 -0.08 -1.49
CA PHE A 30 13.30 -0.21 -0.70
C PHE A 30 13.06 0.91 0.33
N ALA A 31 14.09 1.66 0.70
CA ALA A 31 13.99 2.78 1.63
C ALA A 31 13.59 4.10 0.95
N LEU A 32 13.51 4.12 -0.38
CA LEU A 32 13.18 5.29 -1.18
C LEU A 32 11.84 5.11 -1.88
N THR A 33 11.16 6.23 -2.10
CA THR A 33 9.94 6.28 -2.92
C THR A 33 10.27 6.96 -4.24
N ASP A 34 9.97 6.29 -5.36
CA ASP A 34 10.07 6.93 -6.67
C ASP A 34 8.82 7.77 -6.92
N TYR A 35 8.95 9.10 -6.76
CA TYR A 35 7.83 10.02 -6.93
C TYR A 35 7.31 10.07 -8.38
N GLY A 36 8.15 9.78 -9.37
CA GLY A 36 7.73 9.70 -10.78
C GLY A 36 6.79 8.52 -11.00
N ARG A 37 7.18 7.34 -10.50
CA ARG A 37 6.34 6.13 -10.55
C ARG A 37 5.08 6.27 -9.71
N SER A 38 5.14 6.91 -8.55
CA SER A 38 3.96 7.22 -7.75
C SER A 38 3.02 8.18 -8.48
N ALA A 39 3.54 9.17 -9.22
CA ALA A 39 2.73 10.07 -10.03
C ALA A 39 2.05 9.33 -11.19
N GLU A 40 2.74 8.36 -11.79
CA GLU A 40 2.17 7.48 -12.81
C GLU A 40 1.04 6.61 -12.23
N CYS A 41 1.26 5.98 -11.08
CA CYS A 41 0.21 5.25 -10.36
C CYS A 41 -1.02 6.12 -10.10
N ALA A 42 -0.80 7.36 -9.67
CA ALA A 42 -1.87 8.31 -9.39
C ALA A 42 -2.66 8.68 -10.66
N ARG A 43 -1.96 9.07 -11.74
CA ARG A 43 -2.56 9.59 -12.98
C ARG A 43 -3.24 8.50 -13.81
N GLN A 44 -2.68 7.30 -13.82
CA GLN A 44 -3.14 6.19 -14.66
C GLN A 44 -3.91 5.12 -13.88
N ARG A 45 -4.16 5.35 -12.58
CA ARG A 45 -4.83 4.41 -11.68
C ARG A 45 -4.14 3.03 -11.66
N LEU A 46 -2.81 3.02 -11.66
CA LEU A 46 -2.02 1.78 -11.59
C LEU A 46 -1.78 1.37 -10.14
N CYS A 47 -1.66 0.06 -9.93
CA CYS A 47 -1.29 -0.48 -8.64
C CYS A 47 0.19 -0.25 -8.35
N SER A 48 0.46 0.34 -7.18
CA SER A 48 1.80 0.62 -6.67
C SER A 48 2.69 -0.61 -6.46
N VAL A 49 2.10 -1.81 -6.41
CA VAL A 49 2.83 -3.08 -6.23
C VAL A 49 3.13 -3.75 -7.57
N CYS A 50 2.12 -3.95 -8.43
CA CYS A 50 2.25 -4.75 -9.64
C CYS A 50 2.31 -3.96 -10.96
N ASN A 51 2.11 -2.64 -10.91
CA ASN A 51 2.07 -1.74 -12.07
C ASN A 51 0.97 -2.03 -13.10
N THR A 52 -0.09 -2.74 -12.71
CA THR A 52 -1.23 -3.00 -13.60
C THR A 52 -2.41 -2.12 -13.23
N LEU A 53 -3.27 -1.85 -14.20
CA LEU A 53 -4.46 -1.00 -14.03
C LEU A 53 -5.35 -1.54 -12.91
N ILE A 54 -5.74 -0.66 -11.98
CA ILE A 54 -6.80 -0.93 -11.02
C ILE A 54 -8.13 -0.63 -11.73
N PRO A 55 -9.02 -1.63 -11.90
CA PRO A 55 -10.32 -1.39 -12.49
C PRO A 55 -11.11 -0.30 -11.75
N LYS A 56 -12.13 0.25 -12.42
CA LYS A 56 -13.08 1.15 -11.77
C LYS A 56 -13.69 0.45 -10.54
N GLY A 57 -13.79 1.17 -9.43
CA GLY A 57 -14.21 0.63 -8.14
C GLY A 57 -13.16 0.88 -7.05
N PRO A 58 -13.25 0.19 -5.91
CA PRO A 58 -12.43 0.49 -4.75
C PRO A 58 -10.92 0.39 -5.00
N VAL A 59 -10.17 1.28 -4.37
CA VAL A 59 -8.71 1.23 -4.27
C VAL A 59 -8.29 0.80 -2.88
N TRP A 60 -7.12 0.20 -2.78
CA TRP A 60 -6.66 -0.43 -1.55
C TRP A 60 -5.32 0.12 -1.11
N ARG A 61 -5.11 0.18 0.22
CA ARG A 61 -3.77 0.38 0.81
C ARG A 61 -3.65 -0.33 2.16
N VAL A 62 -2.42 -0.41 2.65
CA VAL A 62 -2.13 -0.80 4.03
C VAL A 62 -1.95 0.45 4.88
N VAL A 63 -2.55 0.48 6.06
CA VAL A 63 -2.48 1.60 7.01
C VAL A 63 -1.81 1.18 8.31
N GLY A 64 -1.07 2.10 8.92
CA GLY A 64 -0.40 1.93 10.21
C GLY A 64 -1.36 2.11 11.40
N ALA A 65 -0.85 1.90 12.62
CA ALA A 65 -1.68 1.84 13.83
C ALA A 65 -2.48 3.11 14.14
N ALA A 66 -1.88 4.29 14.02
CA ALA A 66 -2.56 5.56 14.32
C ALA A 66 -3.77 5.77 13.39
N GLU A 67 -3.57 5.50 12.10
CA GLU A 67 -4.62 5.67 11.10
C GLU A 67 -5.70 4.58 11.19
N SER A 68 -5.28 3.35 11.45
CA SER A 68 -6.18 2.23 11.78
C SER A 68 -7.09 2.56 12.96
N SER A 69 -6.57 3.20 14.02
CA SER A 69 -7.38 3.68 15.15
C SER A 69 -8.40 4.72 14.73
N ALA A 70 -7.97 5.74 13.98
CA ALA A 70 -8.85 6.80 13.52
C ALA A 70 -9.98 6.27 12.62
N ILE A 71 -9.68 5.31 11.74
CA ILE A 71 -10.70 4.63 10.91
C ILE A 71 -11.68 3.86 11.80
N ARG A 72 -11.18 3.06 12.75
CA ARG A 72 -12.03 2.28 13.67
C ARG A 72 -12.98 3.19 14.46
N GLU A 73 -12.48 4.30 14.98
CA GLU A 73 -13.27 5.28 15.74
C GLU A 73 -14.32 5.99 14.87
N ALA A 74 -14.00 6.33 13.63
CA ALA A 74 -14.97 6.90 12.70
C ALA A 74 -16.09 5.90 12.37
N LEU A 75 -15.73 4.65 12.04
CA LEU A 75 -16.69 3.59 11.74
C LEU A 75 -17.60 3.26 12.92
N ALA A 76 -17.05 3.15 14.14
CA ALA A 76 -17.83 2.89 15.35
C ALA A 76 -18.83 4.01 15.66
N ALA A 77 -18.51 5.24 15.26
CA ALA A 77 -19.39 6.40 15.39
C ALA A 77 -20.35 6.57 14.19
N GLY A 78 -20.36 5.66 13.21
CA GLY A 78 -21.18 5.78 11.99
C GLY A 78 -20.80 6.97 11.11
N ARG A 79 -19.56 7.47 11.20
CA ARG A 79 -19.08 8.62 10.44
C ARG A 79 -18.23 8.17 9.24
N PRO A 80 -18.30 8.89 8.11
CA PRO A 80 -17.35 8.66 7.02
C PRO A 80 -15.93 8.95 7.49
N TYR A 81 -14.95 8.29 6.85
CA TYR A 81 -13.54 8.54 7.10
C TYR A 81 -12.84 9.02 5.83
N ARG A 82 -12.00 10.05 6.01
CA ARG A 82 -11.00 10.52 5.07
C ARG A 82 -9.70 10.71 5.84
N ASN A 83 -8.56 10.37 5.23
CA ASN A 83 -7.28 10.66 5.88
C ASN A 83 -7.06 12.18 5.98
N MET A 84 -6.90 12.66 7.20
CA MET A 84 -6.71 14.09 7.49
C MET A 84 -5.36 14.58 6.96
N ALA A 85 -4.30 13.81 7.22
CA ALA A 85 -2.98 14.01 6.65
C ALA A 85 -2.86 13.25 5.33
N ALA A 86 -2.39 13.93 4.28
CA ALA A 86 -2.09 13.26 3.02
C ALA A 86 -0.94 12.26 3.19
N THR A 87 -0.97 11.17 2.42
CA THR A 87 0.03 10.10 2.48
C THR A 87 0.85 10.04 1.19
N LEU A 88 2.06 9.49 1.26
CA LEU A 88 2.90 9.18 0.09
C LEU A 88 2.61 7.79 -0.50
N GLU A 89 1.79 6.99 0.18
CA GLU A 89 1.48 5.62 -0.20
C GLU A 89 0.42 5.58 -1.31
N ALA A 90 0.84 5.17 -2.51
CA ALA A 90 -0.01 5.07 -3.69
C ALA A 90 -0.99 3.87 -3.62
N PRO A 91 -2.15 3.95 -4.30
CA PRO A 91 -3.18 2.91 -4.26
C PRO A 91 -2.74 1.59 -4.91
N GLY A 92 -3.46 0.50 -4.59
CA GLY A 92 -3.29 -0.78 -5.24
C GLY A 92 -4.56 -1.62 -5.32
N HIS A 93 -4.42 -2.82 -5.88
CA HIS A 93 -5.47 -3.83 -5.82
C HIS A 93 -5.58 -4.43 -4.42
N ARG A 94 -6.77 -4.92 -4.08
CA ARG A 94 -7.06 -5.65 -2.84
C ARG A 94 -6.06 -6.78 -2.59
N ALA A 95 -5.92 -7.70 -3.54
CA ALA A 95 -5.00 -8.84 -3.43
C ALA A 95 -3.53 -8.42 -3.32
N CYS A 96 -3.12 -7.35 -4.02
CA CYS A 96 -1.77 -6.82 -3.93
C CYS A 96 -1.48 -6.28 -2.52
N MET A 97 -2.43 -5.57 -1.91
CA MET A 97 -2.27 -4.98 -0.58
C MET A 97 -2.34 -6.03 0.54
N LEU A 98 -3.20 -7.04 0.42
CA LEU A 98 -3.22 -8.20 1.31
C LEU A 98 -1.89 -8.96 1.26
N TYR A 99 -1.35 -9.19 0.05
CA TYR A 99 -0.04 -9.79 -0.11
C TYR A 99 1.07 -8.91 0.49
N ALA A 100 1.09 -7.62 0.15
CA ALA A 100 2.10 -6.66 0.63
C ALA A 100 2.11 -6.56 2.16
N SER A 101 0.95 -6.56 2.82
CA SER A 101 0.90 -6.54 4.29
C SER A 101 1.59 -7.75 4.91
N MET A 102 1.53 -8.92 4.25
CA MET A 102 2.13 -10.17 4.76
C MET A 102 3.64 -10.27 4.52
N VAL A 103 4.13 -9.74 3.40
CA VAL A 103 5.54 -9.93 3.01
C VAL A 103 6.43 -8.74 3.34
N CYS A 104 5.85 -7.55 3.56
CA CYS A 104 6.63 -6.39 3.97
C CYS A 104 7.14 -6.59 5.42
N PRO A 105 8.47 -6.58 5.66
CA PRO A 105 9.01 -6.78 7.00
C PRO A 105 8.47 -5.79 8.04
N TYR A 106 8.17 -4.56 7.61
CA TYR A 106 7.60 -3.52 8.48
C TYR A 106 6.12 -3.74 8.79
N LEU A 107 5.31 -4.12 7.80
CA LEU A 107 3.85 -4.25 7.98
C LEU A 107 3.47 -5.57 8.68
N ALA A 108 4.24 -6.63 8.45
CA ALA A 108 3.88 -7.98 8.87
C ALA A 108 3.78 -8.17 10.40
N ARG A 109 4.56 -7.39 11.19
CA ARG A 109 4.68 -7.60 12.64
C ARG A 109 4.56 -6.28 13.43
N PRO A 110 3.92 -6.29 14.63
CA PRO A 110 3.74 -5.08 15.45
C PRO A 110 5.04 -4.40 15.82
N ASN A 111 6.02 -5.21 16.20
CA ASN A 111 7.30 -4.75 16.73
C ASN A 111 8.32 -4.42 15.63
N ALA A 112 7.93 -4.50 14.35
CA ALA A 112 8.82 -4.17 13.26
C ALA A 112 9.13 -2.67 13.22
N ARG A 113 10.35 -2.34 12.83
CA ARG A 113 10.87 -0.96 12.75
C ARG A 113 11.41 -0.70 11.35
N ARG A 114 11.19 0.50 10.82
CA ARG A 114 11.85 0.94 9.58
C ARG A 114 13.33 1.19 9.85
N GLY A 115 14.19 0.75 8.93
CA GLY A 115 15.64 0.87 9.02
C GLY A 115 16.11 2.33 9.12
N LEU A 116 17.28 2.54 9.75
CA LEU A 116 17.82 3.86 10.10
C LEU A 116 18.59 4.56 8.97
N THR A 117 18.77 3.91 7.81
CA THR A 117 19.81 4.25 6.82
C THR A 117 19.40 5.19 5.69
N ALA A 118 18.14 5.62 5.57
CA ALA A 118 17.79 6.74 4.69
C ALA A 118 18.18 8.08 5.37
N GLN A 119 18.39 9.20 4.66
CA GLN A 119 18.73 10.53 5.22
C GLN A 119 17.50 11.45 5.40
N SER A 120 17.44 12.21 6.52
CA SER A 120 16.31 12.75 7.37
C SER A 120 14.83 12.78 6.90
N PRO A 121 13.84 12.36 7.73
CA PRO A 121 12.42 12.67 7.53
C PRO A 121 12.07 14.05 8.13
N ASP A 122 11.13 14.76 7.52
CA ASP A 122 10.49 15.98 8.04
C ASP A 122 9.18 15.66 8.81
N ASP A 123 8.57 16.65 9.49
CA ASP A 123 7.34 16.46 10.29
C ASP A 123 6.16 15.88 9.47
N MET A 124 6.15 16.13 8.16
CA MET A 124 5.16 15.61 7.21
C MET A 124 5.36 14.13 6.87
N THR A 125 6.53 13.57 7.18
CA THR A 125 6.86 12.14 7.03
C THR A 125 6.89 11.42 8.38
N SER A 126 6.23 11.97 9.42
CA SER A 126 6.12 11.38 10.77
C SER A 126 5.61 9.92 10.79
N HIS A 127 4.76 9.56 9.83
CA HIS A 127 4.21 8.21 9.61
C HIS A 127 5.13 7.31 8.75
N VAL A 128 6.24 7.88 8.29
CA VAL A 128 7.40 7.27 7.62
C VAL A 128 8.65 7.41 8.52
N VAL A 129 8.47 7.62 9.83
CA VAL A 129 9.58 7.89 10.77
C VAL A 129 10.48 6.68 10.96
N ARG A 130 11.78 6.98 10.93
CA ARG A 130 12.87 6.06 11.25
C ARG A 130 12.73 5.53 12.65
N GLY A 131 12.90 4.22 12.82
CA GLY A 131 12.78 3.58 14.12
C GLY A 131 11.34 3.54 14.68
N ALA A 132 10.34 4.13 14.00
CA ALA A 132 8.95 4.03 14.40
C ALA A 132 8.52 2.57 14.39
N VAL A 133 7.98 2.14 15.52
CA VAL A 133 7.30 0.84 15.62
C VAL A 133 6.06 0.93 14.75
N ARG A 134 5.75 -0.13 14.00
CA ARG A 134 4.51 -0.18 13.21
C ARG A 134 3.26 0.08 14.05
N GLY A 135 3.32 -0.29 15.32
CA GLY A 135 2.25 -0.17 16.31
C GLY A 135 1.40 -1.44 16.32
N GLU A 136 0.47 -1.57 17.25
CA GLU A 136 -0.17 -2.87 17.53
C GLU A 136 -1.15 -3.35 16.45
N LEU A 137 -1.92 -2.44 15.84
CA LEU A 137 -3.02 -2.80 14.94
C LEU A 137 -2.97 -2.07 13.59
N GLY A 138 -2.39 -2.68 12.57
CA GLY A 138 -2.49 -2.20 11.19
C GLY A 138 -3.81 -2.60 10.54
N ALA A 139 -4.07 -2.14 9.31
CA ALA A 139 -5.19 -2.64 8.52
C ALA A 139 -4.91 -2.62 7.02
N VAL A 140 -5.55 -3.52 6.28
CA VAL A 140 -5.70 -3.42 4.83
C VAL A 140 -7.07 -2.79 4.59
N VAL A 141 -7.13 -1.66 3.89
CA VAL A 141 -8.33 -0.83 3.84
C VAL A 141 -8.69 -0.53 2.39
N GLY A 142 -9.96 -0.77 2.06
CA GLY A 142 -10.58 -0.39 0.80
C GLY A 142 -11.22 0.98 0.92
N PHE A 143 -11.00 1.82 -0.08
CA PHE A 143 -11.55 3.17 -0.20
C PHE A 143 -12.32 3.29 -1.51
N GLY A 144 -13.41 4.04 -1.50
CA GLY A 144 -14.25 4.28 -2.67
C GLY A 144 -13.46 5.00 -3.76
N ASP A 145 -12.65 5.99 -3.38
CA ASP A 145 -11.77 6.70 -4.31
C ASP A 145 -10.55 7.31 -3.63
N TYR A 146 -9.70 7.95 -4.43
CA TYR A 146 -8.59 8.77 -3.96
C TYR A 146 -8.44 10.05 -4.78
N GLU A 147 -7.95 11.09 -4.12
CA GLU A 147 -7.45 12.31 -4.72
C GLU A 147 -5.94 12.32 -4.62
N PHE A 148 -5.28 13.05 -5.53
CA PHE A 148 -3.84 13.21 -5.48
C PHE A 148 -3.38 14.61 -5.89
N ALA A 149 -2.22 15.01 -5.38
CA ALA A 149 -1.51 16.20 -5.82
C ALA A 149 -0.06 15.83 -6.16
N VAL A 150 0.37 16.15 -7.38
CA VAL A 150 1.76 16.01 -7.80
C VAL A 150 2.46 17.35 -7.59
N THR A 151 3.49 17.35 -6.76
CA THR A 151 4.35 18.52 -6.52
C THR A 151 5.72 18.30 -7.16
N LYS A 152 6.61 19.30 -7.09
CA LYS A 152 7.99 19.14 -7.55
C LYS A 152 8.79 18.10 -6.75
N ALA A 153 8.40 17.84 -5.50
CA ALA A 153 9.18 17.01 -4.58
C ALA A 153 8.50 15.69 -4.19
N GLN A 154 7.17 15.56 -4.37
CA GLN A 154 6.41 14.43 -3.86
C GLN A 154 5.03 14.29 -4.52
N VAL A 155 4.41 13.13 -4.33
CA VAL A 155 3.02 12.86 -4.69
C VAL A 155 2.25 12.58 -3.41
N LEU A 156 1.22 13.38 -3.16
CA LEU A 156 0.40 13.31 -1.97
C LEU A 156 -0.96 12.70 -2.32
N PHE A 157 -1.42 11.75 -1.53
CA PHE A 157 -2.69 11.05 -1.72
C PHE A 157 -3.65 11.31 -0.55
N ARG A 158 -4.93 11.49 -0.90
CA ARG A 158 -6.03 11.43 0.05
C ARG A 158 -7.01 10.34 -0.38
N PHE A 159 -7.33 9.45 0.53
CA PHE A 159 -8.27 8.36 0.33
C PHE A 159 -9.61 8.71 0.97
N LEU A 160 -10.67 8.45 0.22
CA LEU A 160 -12.04 8.87 0.52
C LEU A 160 -12.90 7.63 0.70
N ASP A 161 -13.88 7.74 1.62
CA ASP A 161 -14.97 6.78 1.78
C ASP A 161 -14.48 5.35 2.02
N VAL A 162 -14.19 5.00 3.27
CA VAL A 162 -13.86 3.61 3.64
C VAL A 162 -15.02 2.69 3.25
N VAL A 163 -14.74 1.73 2.36
CA VAL A 163 -15.72 0.71 1.92
C VAL A 163 -15.46 -0.65 2.54
N GLU A 164 -14.24 -0.91 3.00
CA GLU A 164 -13.88 -2.16 3.67
C GLU A 164 -12.69 -1.93 4.60
N TYR A 165 -12.72 -2.51 5.80
CA TYR A 165 -11.69 -2.36 6.82
C TYR A 165 -11.28 -3.72 7.36
N LEU A 166 -10.03 -4.13 7.09
CA LEU A 166 -9.48 -5.44 7.48
C LEU A 166 -8.33 -5.25 8.49
N PRO A 167 -8.62 -5.12 9.79
CA PRO A 167 -7.61 -4.94 10.82
C PRO A 167 -6.77 -6.20 11.02
N HIS A 168 -5.51 -6.01 11.42
CA HIS A 168 -4.61 -7.09 11.77
C HIS A 168 -3.57 -6.65 12.81
N ASP A 169 -3.32 -7.54 13.78
CA ASP A 169 -2.16 -7.48 14.66
C ASP A 169 -0.96 -8.18 14.00
N THR A 170 -1.15 -9.34 13.38
CA THR A 170 -0.19 -10.03 12.53
C THR A 170 -0.79 -10.24 11.14
N ALA A 171 -0.01 -9.94 10.10
CA ALA A 171 -0.57 -9.85 8.76
C ALA A 171 -0.92 -11.22 8.15
N ASP A 172 -0.41 -12.32 8.70
CA ASP A 172 -0.75 -13.70 8.30
C ASP A 172 -2.26 -14.01 8.41
N ARG A 173 -2.99 -13.25 9.24
CA ARG A 173 -4.46 -13.27 9.29
C ARG A 173 -5.12 -12.97 7.93
N HIS A 174 -4.45 -12.24 7.04
CA HIS A 174 -4.95 -11.93 5.70
C HIS A 174 -4.78 -13.07 4.69
N LEU A 175 -4.16 -14.20 5.07
CA LEU A 175 -3.91 -15.30 4.14
C LEU A 175 -5.21 -15.92 3.59
N ALA A 176 -6.21 -16.12 4.46
CA ALA A 176 -7.51 -16.64 4.04
C ALA A 176 -8.20 -15.69 3.05
N GLU A 177 -8.16 -14.39 3.34
CA GLU A 177 -8.76 -13.38 2.48
C GLU A 177 -8.04 -13.25 1.13
N LEU A 178 -6.71 -13.30 1.13
CA LEU A 178 -5.93 -13.31 -0.11
C LEU A 178 -6.29 -14.53 -0.96
N ARG A 179 -6.42 -15.72 -0.36
CA ARG A 179 -6.81 -16.94 -1.08
C ARG A 179 -8.19 -16.81 -1.69
N ALA A 180 -9.16 -16.29 -0.95
CA ALA A 180 -10.51 -16.04 -1.44
C ALA A 180 -10.51 -15.04 -2.60
N GLU A 181 -9.77 -13.94 -2.49
CA GLU A 181 -9.64 -12.92 -3.53
C GLU A 181 -9.03 -13.47 -4.83
N LEU A 182 -7.98 -14.30 -4.70
CA LEU A 182 -7.33 -14.93 -5.85
C LEU A 182 -8.25 -15.96 -6.52
N ALA A 183 -9.05 -16.70 -5.75
CA ALA A 183 -10.04 -17.62 -6.30
C ALA A 183 -11.13 -16.88 -7.09
N ARG A 184 -11.66 -15.77 -6.56
CA ARG A 184 -12.66 -14.93 -7.24
C ARG A 184 -12.16 -14.34 -8.56
N SER A 185 -10.90 -13.93 -8.60
CA SER A 185 -10.28 -13.28 -9.76
C SER A 185 -9.65 -14.25 -10.77
N GLY A 186 -9.70 -15.57 -10.51
CA GLY A 186 -8.98 -16.56 -11.31
C GLY A 186 -7.47 -16.29 -11.37
N GLY A 187 -6.91 -15.70 -10.31
CA GLY A 187 -5.51 -15.28 -10.21
C GLY A 187 -5.12 -14.05 -11.04
N ARG A 188 -6.03 -13.48 -11.85
CA ARG A 188 -5.79 -12.31 -12.71
C ARG A 188 -6.33 -11.04 -12.07
N LEU A 189 -5.45 -10.12 -11.72
CA LEU A 189 -5.83 -8.78 -11.29
C LEU A 189 -5.89 -7.85 -12.51
N GLY A 190 -7.04 -7.21 -12.75
CA GLY A 190 -7.16 -6.17 -13.78
C GLY A 190 -7.55 -6.66 -15.19
N GLY A 191 -8.57 -7.51 -15.31
CA GLY A 191 -9.14 -7.93 -16.60
C GLY A 191 -9.84 -6.79 -17.34
N GLY A 192 -9.07 -5.90 -17.95
CA GLY A 192 -9.49 -4.96 -18.98
C GLY A 192 -8.45 -4.97 -20.09
N GLN A 193 -8.74 -5.68 -21.17
CA GLN A 193 -7.94 -5.62 -22.39
C GLN A 193 -7.96 -4.16 -22.88
N PRO A 194 -6.81 -3.52 -23.20
CA PRO A 194 -6.84 -2.23 -23.87
C PRO A 194 -7.53 -2.44 -25.22
N ARG A 195 -8.62 -1.69 -25.44
CA ARG A 195 -9.16 -1.48 -26.78
C ARG A 195 -8.37 -0.39 -27.48
#